data_AF-A0A7S3FTK6-F1
#
_entry.id   AF-A0A7S3FTK6-F1
#
_cell.length_a   1.000
_cell.length_b   1.000
_cell.length_c   1.000
_cell.angle_alpha   90.00
_cell.angle_beta   90.00
_cell.angle_gamma   90.00
#
_symmetry.space_group_name_H-M   'P 1'
#
loop_
_entity.id
_entity.type
_entity.pdbx_description
1 polymer ?
#
loop_
_entity_poly.entity_id
_entity_poly.type
_entity_poly.pdbx_seq_one_letter_code
_entity_poly.pdbx_strand_id
1 'polypeptide(L)'
;VACRRRVGSAASAAPRYHARPRLRRALAGPAVSRELAREPRRWASSSSSSKASSPPSPSPPLPPPSSSSIREDVDAYTAELLDWENVCSHVSIFTSTKLGRLRCYEMRLGANLEESLCLQAETRAVHCLEAELGKRIEFNGVDSSSVRSALKRTGNGGRLSPELLNSLLRLMRCMQQAQSLVRSTVQSQKGAARERLVPLADMVDDLSTCRDLQKEISRRVDEDGNVRDSASKTLSKLRAQIGVLERKVLSQVRGKGE
;
A
#
# COMPACT_ATOMS: atom_id res chain seq x y z
N VAL A 1 -20.47 -20.65 -29.60
CA VAL A 1 -20.18 -21.22 -28.26
C VAL A 1 -19.79 -20.06 -27.34
N ALA A 2 -20.73 -19.21 -26.92
CA ALA A 2 -21.66 -19.41 -25.81
C ALA A 2 -20.97 -19.60 -24.44
N CYS A 3 -20.78 -18.51 -23.69
CA CYS A 3 -21.05 -18.49 -22.25
C CYS A 3 -21.23 -17.06 -21.74
N ARG A 4 -22.50 -16.69 -21.55
CA ARG A 4 -22.98 -15.59 -20.71
C ARG A 4 -22.82 -15.97 -19.24
N ARG A 5 -22.43 -15.03 -18.37
CA ARG A 5 -22.83 -14.94 -16.95
C ARG A 5 -22.67 -13.47 -16.53
N ARG A 6 -23.75 -12.69 -16.57
CA ARG A 6 -24.76 -12.44 -15.53
C ARG A 6 -24.23 -11.47 -14.44
N VAL A 7 -24.80 -10.28 -14.51
CA VAL A 7 -24.62 -9.09 -13.67
C VAL A 7 -25.13 -9.36 -12.26
N GLY A 8 -24.36 -8.93 -11.26
CA GLY A 8 -24.78 -8.80 -9.86
C GLY A 8 -24.47 -7.39 -9.38
N SER A 9 -25.53 -6.65 -9.06
CA SER A 9 -25.53 -5.32 -8.46
C SER A 9 -25.33 -5.42 -6.95
N ALA A 10 -24.42 -4.61 -6.38
CA ALA A 10 -24.40 -4.16 -4.98
C ALA A 10 -23.29 -3.10 -4.84
N ALA A 11 -23.65 -1.82 -4.72
CA ALA A 11 -23.79 -1.11 -3.45
C ALA A 11 -22.46 -0.49 -2.98
N SER A 12 -22.50 0.85 -2.90
CA SER A 12 -21.49 1.75 -2.31
C SER A 12 -20.92 1.21 -1.00
N ALA A 13 -19.61 1.03 -0.94
CA ALA A 13 -18.90 0.72 0.30
C ALA A 13 -17.60 1.55 0.35
N ALA A 14 -17.49 2.36 1.40
CA ALA A 14 -16.31 3.10 1.79
C ALA A 14 -15.05 2.19 1.83
N PRO A 15 -13.83 2.74 1.63
CA PRO A 15 -12.64 1.92 1.58
C PRO A 15 -12.36 1.30 2.96
N ARG A 16 -12.69 0.01 3.09
CA ARG A 16 -12.22 -0.84 4.17
C ARG A 16 -10.71 -0.94 4.04
N TYR A 17 -10.00 -0.44 5.05
CA TYR A 17 -8.58 -0.69 5.24
C TYR A 17 -8.36 -2.20 5.21
N HIS A 18 -7.60 -2.68 4.23
CA HIS A 18 -7.09 -4.04 4.24
C HIS A 18 -6.17 -4.17 5.44
N ALA A 19 -6.69 -4.71 6.55
CA ALA A 19 -5.87 -5.34 7.57
C ALA A 19 -4.96 -6.35 6.85
N ARG A 20 -3.64 -6.12 6.91
CA ARG A 20 -2.66 -7.05 6.34
C ARG A 20 -2.81 -8.40 7.05
N PRO A 21 -3.14 -9.49 6.36
CA PRO A 21 -3.26 -10.79 6.99
C PRO A 21 -1.86 -11.41 7.05
N ARG A 22 -1.08 -11.17 8.11
CA ARG A 22 0.13 -11.96 8.44
C ARG A 22 0.72 -11.59 9.81
N LEU A 23 0.01 -11.98 10.86
CA LEU A 23 0.58 -12.16 12.20
C LEU A 23 0.32 -13.59 12.65
N ARG A 24 0.97 -14.54 11.98
CA ARG A 24 1.03 -15.95 12.41
C ARG A 24 2.29 -16.64 11.86
N ARG A 25 3.48 -16.07 12.07
CA ARG A 25 4.72 -16.86 11.94
C ARG A 25 5.99 -16.26 12.54
N ALA A 26 5.94 -15.72 13.75
CA ALA A 26 7.12 -15.65 14.61
C ALA A 26 6.66 -15.37 16.04
N LEU A 27 7.38 -15.89 17.03
CA LEU A 27 7.09 -15.83 18.47
C LEU A 27 6.14 -16.92 18.99
N ALA A 28 6.55 -18.18 18.81
CA ALA A 28 6.20 -19.22 19.77
C ALA A 28 7.24 -19.19 20.90
N GLY A 29 6.81 -18.78 22.10
CA GLY A 29 7.53 -18.85 23.37
C GLY A 29 6.58 -19.39 24.45
N PRO A 30 7.08 -19.99 25.54
CA PRO A 30 6.49 -21.19 26.12
C PRO A 30 5.27 -20.95 27.00
N ALA A 31 4.41 -21.98 26.99
CA ALA A 31 3.22 -22.14 27.80
C ALA A 31 3.54 -22.08 29.31
N VAL A 32 2.80 -21.25 30.05
CA VAL A 32 2.66 -21.38 31.49
C VAL A 32 1.23 -21.80 31.79
N SER A 33 1.15 -22.99 32.37
CA SER A 33 -0.01 -23.77 32.75
C SER A 33 -1.05 -22.96 33.54
N ARG A 34 -2.33 -23.08 33.16
CA ARG A 34 -3.46 -22.82 34.07
C ARG A 34 -4.04 -24.16 34.49
N GLU A 35 -3.77 -24.47 35.75
CA GLU A 35 -4.18 -25.68 36.44
C GLU A 35 -5.67 -25.70 36.73
N LEU A 36 -6.15 -26.93 36.89
CA LEU A 36 -7.51 -27.41 36.83
C LEU A 36 -8.46 -26.86 37.89
N ALA A 37 -9.71 -26.75 37.44
CA ALA A 37 -10.94 -27.22 38.10
C ALA A 37 -10.81 -27.79 39.53
N ARG A 38 -11.67 -27.26 40.42
CA ARG A 38 -12.30 -27.99 41.53
C ARG A 38 -13.48 -27.19 42.10
N GLU A 39 -14.69 -27.56 41.70
CA GLU A 39 -15.83 -27.67 42.62
C GLU A 39 -15.75 -29.04 43.33
N PRO A 40 -16.53 -29.39 44.39
CA PRO A 40 -17.75 -28.72 44.92
C PRO A 40 -17.79 -28.62 46.47
N ARG A 41 -18.83 -27.97 47.03
CA ARG A 41 -19.77 -28.62 47.99
C ARG A 41 -20.87 -27.68 48.50
N ARG A 42 -22.02 -28.32 48.66
CA ARG A 42 -23.33 -27.86 49.10
C ARG A 42 -23.35 -27.38 50.56
N TRP A 43 -24.22 -26.42 50.84
CA TRP A 43 -25.06 -26.40 52.04
C TRP A 43 -26.41 -25.79 51.65
N ALA A 44 -27.47 -26.56 51.91
CA ALA A 44 -28.85 -26.13 51.85
C ALA A 44 -29.22 -25.41 53.13
N SER A 45 -30.16 -24.46 53.10
CA SER A 45 -31.21 -24.29 54.12
C SER A 45 -32.10 -23.06 53.86
N SER A 46 -33.39 -23.35 53.73
CA SER A 46 -34.50 -22.66 54.42
C SER A 46 -35.04 -21.32 53.92
N SER A 47 -36.03 -21.44 53.04
CA SER A 47 -37.40 -20.90 53.16
C SER A 47 -37.68 -19.71 54.12
N SER A 48 -38.31 -18.68 53.57
CA SER A 48 -39.58 -18.14 54.11
C SER A 48 -40.32 -17.29 53.06
N SER A 49 -41.64 -17.42 53.06
CA SER A 49 -42.57 -16.84 52.09
C SER A 49 -42.98 -15.42 52.46
N SER A 50 -43.17 -14.53 51.47
CA SER A 50 -44.17 -13.45 51.54
C SER A 50 -44.59 -13.00 50.14
N LYS A 51 -45.90 -13.04 49.88
CA LYS A 51 -46.61 -12.40 48.75
C LYS A 51 -46.52 -10.87 48.86
N ALA A 52 -46.27 -10.16 47.76
CA ALA A 52 -47.00 -8.94 47.37
C ALA A 52 -46.51 -8.36 46.03
N SER A 53 -47.48 -8.19 45.12
CA SER A 53 -47.74 -7.09 44.19
C SER A 53 -46.59 -6.42 43.40
N SER A 54 -46.74 -6.45 42.07
CA SER A 54 -45.92 -5.80 41.05
C SER A 54 -45.87 -4.26 41.13
N PRO A 55 -44.71 -3.63 40.86
CA PRO A 55 -44.59 -2.27 40.33
C PRO A 55 -44.07 -2.27 38.88
N PRO A 56 -44.22 -1.15 38.13
CA PRO A 56 -44.17 -1.13 36.67
C PRO A 56 -42.77 -1.37 36.11
N SER A 57 -42.72 -2.02 34.94
CA SER A 57 -41.48 -2.35 34.23
C SER A 57 -40.59 -1.12 34.02
N PRO A 58 -39.33 -1.11 34.53
CA PRO A 58 -38.38 -0.07 34.20
C PRO A 58 -37.94 -0.24 32.74
N SER A 59 -37.87 0.86 32.00
CA SER A 59 -37.26 0.91 30.68
C SER A 59 -35.88 0.23 30.71
N PRO A 60 -35.51 -0.56 29.68
CA PRO A 60 -34.23 -1.25 29.70
C PRO A 60 -33.10 -0.22 29.87
N PRO A 61 -32.18 -0.43 30.83
CA PRO A 61 -31.05 0.47 31.02
C PRO A 61 -30.27 0.52 29.70
N LEU A 62 -29.96 1.75 29.27
CA LEU A 62 -29.04 1.98 28.16
C LEU A 62 -27.80 1.11 28.39
N PRO A 63 -27.37 0.32 27.40
CA PRO A 63 -26.20 -0.53 27.57
C PRO A 63 -25.02 0.36 27.96
N PRO A 64 -24.23 -0.04 28.98
CA PRO A 64 -23.04 0.71 29.35
C PRO A 64 -22.16 0.85 28.11
N PRO A 65 -21.56 2.04 27.87
CA PRO A 65 -20.68 2.21 26.72
C PRO A 65 -19.61 1.13 26.77
N SER A 66 -19.56 0.32 25.72
CA SER A 66 -18.54 -0.70 25.53
C SER A 66 -17.18 -0.04 25.74
N SER A 67 -16.30 -0.65 26.53
CA SER A 67 -14.96 -0.12 26.85
C SER A 67 -14.10 0.22 25.63
N SER A 68 -14.49 -0.25 24.44
CA SER A 68 -13.95 0.16 23.13
C SER A 68 -14.26 1.61 22.77
N SER A 69 -15.49 2.09 23.00
CA SER A 69 -15.91 3.45 22.61
C SER A 69 -15.19 4.52 23.44
N ILE A 70 -15.02 4.27 24.74
CA ILE A 70 -14.28 5.19 25.63
C ILE A 70 -12.81 5.31 25.19
N ARG A 71 -12.20 4.23 24.69
CA ARG A 71 -10.80 4.25 24.22
C ARG A 71 -10.65 5.04 22.92
N GLU A 72 -11.57 4.87 21.98
CA GLU A 72 -11.58 5.64 20.73
C GLU A 72 -11.75 7.15 20.99
N ASP A 73 -12.60 7.53 21.95
CA ASP A 73 -12.82 8.92 22.33
C ASP A 73 -11.58 9.54 23.03
N VAL A 74 -10.88 8.76 23.86
CA VAL A 74 -9.64 9.20 24.54
C VAL A 74 -8.49 9.37 23.54
N ASP A 75 -8.38 8.48 22.55
CA ASP A 75 -7.37 8.58 21.50
C ASP A 75 -7.60 9.80 20.59
N ALA A 76 -8.86 10.15 20.31
CA ALA A 76 -9.20 11.34 19.54
C ALA A 76 -8.86 12.65 20.30
N TYR A 77 -9.24 12.74 21.57
CA TYR A 77 -8.94 13.92 22.40
C TYR A 77 -7.42 14.11 22.60
N THR A 78 -6.68 13.02 22.82
CA THR A 78 -5.23 13.09 22.94
C THR A 78 -4.55 13.46 21.62
N ALA A 79 -5.05 12.98 20.48
CA ALA A 79 -4.55 13.40 19.16
C ALA A 79 -4.74 14.90 18.91
N GLU A 80 -5.90 15.44 19.30
CA GLU A 80 -6.20 16.87 19.19
C GLU A 80 -5.29 17.71 20.10
N LEU A 81 -5.13 17.29 21.36
CA LEU A 81 -4.26 17.98 22.32
C LEU A 81 -2.79 18.01 21.88
N LEU A 82 -2.32 16.95 21.21
CA LEU A 82 -0.96 16.85 20.68
C LEU A 82 -0.79 17.54 19.32
N ASP A 83 -1.86 18.11 18.76
CA ASP A 83 -1.89 18.67 17.40
C ASP A 83 -1.34 17.67 16.36
N TRP A 84 -1.77 16.41 16.48
CA TRP A 84 -1.21 15.29 15.73
C TRP A 84 -1.35 15.46 14.22
N GLU A 85 -2.46 16.04 13.76
CA GLU A 85 -2.69 16.33 12.34
C GLU A 85 -1.61 17.27 11.78
N ASN A 86 -1.23 18.29 12.54
CA ASN A 86 -0.20 19.23 12.13
C ASN A 86 1.19 18.58 12.11
N VAL A 87 1.50 17.72 13.09
CA VAL A 87 2.74 16.91 13.07
C VAL A 87 2.78 16.04 11.81
N CYS A 88 1.70 15.33 11.50
CA CYS A 88 1.57 14.55 10.27
C CYS A 88 1.72 15.38 9.00
N SER A 89 1.16 16.59 8.99
CA SER A 89 1.29 17.56 7.90
C SER A 89 2.76 17.95 7.67
N HIS A 90 3.48 18.31 8.73
CA HIS A 90 4.90 18.65 8.66
C HIS A 90 5.76 17.48 8.17
N VAL A 91 5.53 16.26 8.69
CA VAL A 91 6.26 15.07 8.24
C VAL A 91 5.99 14.76 6.77
N SER A 92 4.78 15.04 6.28
CA SER A 92 4.40 14.79 4.88
C SER A 92 5.32 15.51 3.89
N ILE A 93 5.85 16.69 4.24
CA ILE A 93 6.71 17.51 3.38
C ILE A 93 7.99 16.75 2.99
N PHE A 94 8.50 15.89 3.86
CA PHE A 94 9.73 15.12 3.63
C PHE A 94 9.52 13.90 2.72
N THR A 95 8.28 13.56 2.38
CA THR A 95 8.00 12.39 1.54
C THR A 95 8.24 12.68 0.06
N SER A 96 8.96 11.79 -0.61
CA SER A 96 9.29 11.94 -2.04
C SER A 96 8.12 11.63 -2.99
N THR A 97 7.02 11.06 -2.51
CA THR A 97 5.88 10.65 -3.35
C THR A 97 4.54 11.21 -2.84
N LYS A 98 3.59 11.45 -3.75
CA LYS A 98 2.23 11.89 -3.40
C LYS A 98 1.50 10.87 -2.52
N LEU A 99 1.73 9.57 -2.75
CA LEU A 99 1.17 8.53 -1.89
C LEU A 99 1.80 8.53 -0.51
N GLY A 100 3.10 8.79 -0.39
CA GLY A 100 3.77 8.98 0.90
C GLY A 100 3.14 10.12 1.69
N ARG A 101 2.91 11.27 1.04
CA ARG A 101 2.21 12.42 1.66
C ARG A 101 0.86 12.03 2.23
N LEU A 102 0.04 11.39 1.39
CA LEU A 102 -1.30 10.94 1.78
C LEU A 102 -1.24 9.93 2.94
N ARG A 103 -0.23 9.05 2.96
CA ARG A 103 0.00 8.12 4.09
C ARG A 103 0.39 8.82 5.38
N CYS A 104 1.17 9.89 5.32
CA CYS A 104 1.47 10.69 6.52
C CYS A 104 0.20 11.37 7.07
N TYR A 105 -0.65 11.94 6.20
CA TYR A 105 -1.92 12.54 6.64
C TYR A 105 -2.90 11.53 7.25
N GLU A 106 -2.97 10.32 6.72
CA GLU A 106 -3.85 9.26 7.23
C GLU A 106 -3.28 8.52 8.45
N MET A 107 -2.13 8.93 8.98
CA MET A 107 -1.44 8.24 10.07
C MET A 107 -2.18 8.45 11.38
N ARG A 108 -2.64 7.35 11.98
CA ARG A 108 -3.29 7.36 13.30
C ARG A 108 -2.27 7.03 14.39
N LEU A 109 -2.50 7.57 15.58
CA LEU A 109 -1.74 7.19 16.78
C LEU A 109 -1.94 5.69 17.06
N GLY A 110 -0.85 5.03 17.47
CA GLY A 110 -0.67 3.58 17.44
C GLY A 110 -1.81 2.78 18.05
N ALA A 111 -2.70 2.27 17.19
CA ALA A 111 -3.86 1.46 17.58
C ALA A 111 -3.46 0.11 18.22
N ASN A 112 -2.25 -0.39 17.91
CA ASN A 112 -1.72 -1.64 18.43
C ASN A 112 -0.22 -1.53 18.73
N LEU A 113 0.21 -2.10 19.87
CA LEU A 113 1.61 -2.20 20.27
C LEU A 113 2.45 -2.98 19.23
N GLU A 114 1.91 -4.08 18.73
CA GLU A 114 2.62 -4.95 17.78
C GLU A 114 2.87 -4.24 16.45
N GLU A 115 1.88 -3.49 15.96
CA GLU A 115 2.01 -2.65 14.77
C GLU A 115 3.04 -1.54 14.98
N SER A 116 3.02 -0.90 16.16
CA SER A 116 3.97 0.16 16.50
C SER A 116 5.42 -0.35 16.56
N LEU A 117 5.64 -1.54 17.14
CA LEU A 117 6.97 -2.19 17.17
C LEU A 117 7.45 -2.56 15.77
N CYS A 118 6.55 -3.02 14.89
CA CYS A 118 6.87 -3.31 13.50
C CYS A 118 7.30 -2.04 12.75
N LEU A 119 6.50 -0.96 12.82
CA LEU A 119 6.82 0.33 12.20
C LEU A 119 8.14 0.93 12.73
N GLN A 120 8.41 0.77 14.03
CA GLN A 120 9.67 1.21 14.62
C GLN A 120 10.86 0.39 14.10
N ALA A 121 10.71 -0.92 13.95
CA ALA A 121 11.74 -1.78 13.40
C ALA A 121 12.04 -1.44 11.93
N GLU A 122 11.01 -1.18 11.12
CA GLU A 122 11.14 -0.71 9.73
C GLU A 122 11.90 0.63 9.67
N THR A 123 11.52 1.59 10.52
CA THR A 123 12.16 2.92 10.57
C THR A 123 13.63 2.80 10.96
N ARG A 124 13.96 1.97 11.96
CA ARG A 124 15.35 1.70 12.37
C ARG A 124 16.16 1.03 11.26
N ALA A 125 15.55 0.13 10.49
CA ALA A 125 16.20 -0.52 9.36
C ALA A 125 16.56 0.49 8.25
N VAL A 126 15.64 1.40 7.92
CA VAL A 126 15.91 2.49 6.96
C VAL A 126 16.97 3.44 7.49
N HIS A 127 16.93 3.79 8.78
CA HIS A 127 17.96 4.63 9.39
C HIS A 127 19.35 3.98 9.32
N CYS A 128 19.47 2.68 9.60
CA CYS A 128 20.73 1.95 9.45
C CYS A 128 21.22 1.97 7.99
N LEU A 129 20.32 1.79 7.02
CA LEU A 129 20.65 1.85 5.60
C LEU A 129 21.22 3.23 5.19
N GLU A 130 20.55 4.32 5.59
CA GLU A 130 20.90 5.67 5.17
C GLU A 130 22.06 6.27 5.98
N ALA A 131 21.99 6.21 7.30
CA ALA A 131 22.93 6.90 8.19
C ALA A 131 24.25 6.12 8.38
N GLU A 132 24.20 4.79 8.49
CA GLU A 132 25.40 3.99 8.76
C GLU A 132 26.05 3.46 7.48
N LEU A 133 25.24 3.09 6.49
CA LEU A 133 25.74 2.47 5.25
C LEU A 133 25.83 3.47 4.09
N GLY A 134 25.33 4.69 4.25
CA GLY A 134 25.36 5.73 3.22
C GLY A 134 24.59 5.38 1.95
N LYS A 135 23.63 4.44 2.04
CA LYS A 135 22.82 4.00 0.89
C LYS A 135 21.42 4.57 1.03
N ARG A 136 20.88 5.11 -0.06
CA ARG A 136 19.57 5.73 -0.06
C ARG A 136 18.65 5.08 -1.08
N ILE A 137 17.39 4.89 -0.70
CA ILE A 137 16.33 4.46 -1.63
C ILE A 137 15.74 5.72 -2.27
N GLU A 138 15.82 5.81 -3.58
CA GLU A 138 15.29 6.94 -4.33
C GLU A 138 13.97 6.60 -5.02
N PHE A 139 12.96 7.43 -4.78
CA PHE A 139 11.64 7.34 -5.41
C PHE A 139 11.41 8.43 -6.47
N ASN A 140 12.49 9.08 -6.93
CA ASN A 140 12.42 10.19 -7.86
C ASN A 140 11.83 9.75 -9.21
N GLY A 141 10.99 10.61 -9.80
CA GLY A 141 10.35 10.34 -11.10
C GLY A 141 9.13 9.41 -11.07
N VAL A 142 8.70 8.96 -9.89
CA VAL A 142 7.47 8.18 -9.71
C VAL A 142 6.26 9.11 -9.54
N ASP A 143 5.46 9.30 -10.59
CA ASP A 143 4.18 10.00 -10.46
C ASP A 143 3.06 9.05 -10.02
N SER A 144 2.88 8.95 -8.71
CA SER A 144 1.88 8.06 -8.11
C SER A 144 0.43 8.40 -8.51
N SER A 145 0.16 9.64 -8.94
CA SER A 145 -1.17 10.06 -9.42
C SER A 145 -1.50 9.41 -10.77
N SER A 146 -0.57 9.53 -11.73
CA SER A 146 -0.70 8.91 -13.05
C SER A 146 -0.79 7.39 -12.96
N VAL A 147 0.00 6.76 -12.07
CA VAL A 147 -0.09 5.32 -11.79
C VAL A 147 -1.48 4.93 -11.29
N ARG A 148 -2.03 5.64 -10.30
CA ARG A 148 -3.37 5.35 -9.75
C ARG A 148 -4.44 5.46 -10.83
N SER A 149 -4.36 6.50 -11.66
CA SER A 149 -5.26 6.69 -12.80
C SER A 149 -5.13 5.56 -13.84
N ALA A 150 -3.90 5.12 -14.12
CA ALA A 150 -3.65 4.01 -15.03
C ALA A 150 -4.27 2.70 -14.51
N LEU A 151 -4.04 2.37 -13.23
CA LEU A 151 -4.60 1.17 -12.59
C LEU A 151 -6.13 1.18 -12.54
N LYS A 152 -6.74 2.33 -12.25
CA LYS A 152 -8.21 2.48 -12.28
C LYS A 152 -8.76 2.26 -13.68
N ARG A 153 -8.08 2.77 -14.71
CA ARG A 153 -8.50 2.66 -16.10
C ARG A 153 -8.37 1.23 -16.63
N THR A 154 -7.28 0.54 -16.32
CA THR A 154 -7.10 -0.87 -16.72
C THR A 154 -8.04 -1.81 -15.97
N GLY A 155 -8.34 -1.54 -14.70
CA GLY A 155 -9.34 -2.30 -13.94
C GLY A 155 -10.73 -2.27 -14.58
N ASN A 156 -11.06 -1.17 -15.26
CA ASN A 156 -12.30 -1.02 -16.02
C ASN A 156 -12.20 -1.54 -17.47
N GLY A 157 -11.11 -2.21 -17.85
CA GLY A 157 -10.86 -2.69 -19.21
C GLY A 157 -10.50 -1.58 -20.23
N GLY A 158 -10.17 -0.38 -19.76
CA GLY A 158 -9.81 0.75 -20.60
C GLY A 158 -8.38 0.65 -21.16
N ARG A 159 -8.15 1.27 -22.32
CA ARG A 159 -6.81 1.39 -22.93
C ARG A 159 -6.00 2.47 -22.22
N LEU A 160 -4.69 2.25 -22.10
CA LEU A 160 -3.75 3.21 -21.53
C LEU A 160 -3.09 4.06 -22.62
N SER A 161 -2.85 5.33 -22.30
CA SER A 161 -1.99 6.18 -23.10
C SER A 161 -0.52 5.78 -22.89
N PRO A 162 0.36 6.05 -23.86
CA PRO A 162 1.77 5.70 -23.74
C PRO A 162 2.47 6.42 -22.57
N GLU A 163 2.04 7.62 -22.21
CA GLU A 163 2.55 8.36 -21.04
C GLU A 163 2.21 7.66 -19.72
N LEU A 164 0.99 7.10 -19.62
CA LEU A 164 0.57 6.30 -18.47
C LEU A 164 1.34 4.99 -18.39
N LEU A 165 1.63 4.36 -19.54
CA LEU A 165 2.47 3.16 -19.60
C LEU A 165 3.91 3.46 -19.15
N ASN A 166 4.48 4.59 -19.56
CA ASN A 166 5.81 5.03 -19.10
C ASN A 166 5.83 5.32 -17.60
N SER A 167 4.76 5.91 -17.07
CA SER A 167 4.63 6.14 -15.62
C SER A 167 4.63 4.82 -14.84
N LEU A 168 3.91 3.80 -15.33
CA LEU A 168 3.95 2.45 -14.76
C LEU A 168 5.34 1.83 -14.89
N LEU A 169 6.00 1.95 -16.05
CA LEU A 169 7.35 1.43 -16.26
C LEU A 169 8.36 2.06 -15.29
N ARG A 170 8.30 3.37 -15.06
CA ARG A 170 9.15 4.08 -14.09
C ARG A 170 8.95 3.55 -12.67
N LEU A 171 7.69 3.36 -12.25
CA LEU A 171 7.40 2.75 -10.94
C LEU A 171 8.00 1.35 -10.82
N MET A 172 7.83 0.51 -11.84
CA MET A 172 8.32 -0.86 -11.84
C MET A 172 9.87 -0.92 -11.83
N ARG A 173 10.55 0.00 -12.51
CA ARG A 173 12.01 0.17 -12.47
C ARG A 173 12.48 0.63 -11.09
N CYS A 174 11.78 1.59 -10.47
CA CYS A 174 12.08 2.06 -9.11
C CYS A 174 11.96 0.93 -8.08
N MET A 175 10.89 0.11 -8.14
CA MET A 175 10.73 -1.07 -7.27
C MET A 175 11.90 -2.06 -7.43
N GLN A 176 12.35 -2.31 -8.67
CA GLN A 176 13.50 -3.16 -8.94
C GLN A 176 14.81 -2.62 -8.36
N GLN A 177 15.03 -1.31 -8.50
CA GLN A 177 16.21 -0.66 -7.97
C GLN A 177 16.25 -0.73 -6.45
N ALA A 178 15.12 -0.43 -5.79
CA ALA A 178 14.98 -0.59 -4.35
C ALA A 178 15.24 -2.05 -3.92
N GLN A 179 14.68 -3.02 -4.66
CA GLN A 179 14.89 -4.44 -4.39
C GLN A 179 16.34 -4.89 -4.52
N SER A 180 16.99 -4.50 -5.62
CA SER A 180 18.40 -4.81 -5.84
C SER A 180 19.31 -4.14 -4.81
N LEU A 181 19.02 -2.89 -4.43
CA LEU A 181 19.81 -2.13 -3.47
C LEU A 181 19.72 -2.76 -2.08
N VAL A 182 18.51 -3.04 -1.59
CA VAL A 182 18.32 -3.65 -0.26
C VAL A 182 18.95 -5.04 -0.23
N ARG A 183 18.67 -5.89 -1.23
CA ARG A 183 19.19 -7.26 -1.27
C ARG A 183 20.72 -7.31 -1.34
N SER A 184 21.33 -6.50 -2.21
CA SER A 184 22.79 -6.42 -2.29
C SER A 184 23.41 -5.92 -1.00
N THR A 185 22.77 -4.96 -0.33
CA THR A 185 23.23 -4.43 0.95
C THR A 185 23.17 -5.48 2.06
N VAL A 186 22.05 -6.17 2.19
CA VAL A 186 21.87 -7.25 3.17
C VAL A 186 22.89 -8.37 2.96
N GLN A 187 23.21 -8.70 1.71
CA GLN A 187 24.23 -9.72 1.37
C GLN A 187 25.65 -9.28 1.71
N SER A 188 25.97 -7.98 1.59
CA SER A 188 27.29 -7.45 1.94
C SER A 188 27.51 -7.34 3.46
N GLN A 189 26.45 -7.20 4.26
CA GLN A 189 26.55 -7.03 5.71
C GLN A 189 26.56 -8.38 6.47
N LYS A 190 27.18 -8.38 7.66
CA LYS A 190 27.26 -9.54 8.56
C LYS A 190 26.92 -9.14 10.00
N GLY A 191 26.55 -10.11 10.84
CA GLY A 191 26.25 -9.91 12.26
C GLY A 191 25.07 -8.97 12.51
N ALA A 192 25.18 -8.15 13.56
CA ALA A 192 24.10 -7.26 14.03
C ALA A 192 23.62 -6.24 12.98
N ALA A 193 24.48 -5.81 12.05
CA ALA A 193 24.08 -4.92 10.95
C ALA A 193 23.11 -5.61 9.97
N ARG A 194 23.31 -6.90 9.70
CA ARG A 194 22.43 -7.67 8.82
C ARG A 194 21.06 -7.90 9.48
N GLU A 195 21.04 -8.22 10.77
CA GLU A 195 19.81 -8.43 11.53
C GLU A 195 18.92 -7.18 11.55
N ARG A 196 19.52 -6.00 11.71
CA ARG A 196 18.80 -4.71 11.67
C ARG A 196 18.17 -4.41 10.31
N LEU A 197 18.68 -4.99 9.22
CA LEU A 197 18.13 -4.80 7.88
C LEU A 197 17.06 -5.83 7.50
N VAL A 198 16.82 -6.86 8.32
CA VAL A 198 15.83 -7.91 8.02
C VAL A 198 14.41 -7.35 7.79
N PRO A 199 13.87 -6.43 8.62
CA PRO A 199 12.55 -5.87 8.39
C PRO A 199 12.42 -5.19 7.01
N LEU A 200 13.50 -4.53 6.56
CA LEU A 200 13.55 -3.89 5.25
C LEU A 200 13.67 -4.91 4.10
N ALA A 201 14.37 -6.02 4.32
CA ALA A 201 14.44 -7.12 3.36
C ALA A 201 13.06 -7.75 3.15
N ASP A 202 12.35 -8.04 4.24
CA ASP A 202 11.02 -8.66 4.20
C ASP A 202 10.01 -7.78 3.45
N MET A 203 10.00 -6.45 3.69
CA MET A 203 9.15 -5.50 2.98
C MET A 203 9.38 -5.52 1.45
N VAL A 204 10.61 -5.78 1.04
CA VAL A 204 11.06 -5.67 -0.34
C VAL A 204 10.95 -7.00 -1.08
N ASP A 205 11.01 -8.12 -0.36
CA ASP A 205 10.74 -9.45 -0.89
C ASP A 205 9.26 -9.64 -1.27
N ASP A 206 8.34 -8.91 -0.60
CA ASP A 206 6.93 -8.86 -0.97
C ASP A 206 6.67 -8.14 -2.31
N LEU A 207 7.66 -7.41 -2.86
CA LEU A 207 7.51 -6.70 -4.14
C LEU A 207 7.63 -7.65 -5.32
N SER A 208 6.51 -7.88 -6.02
CA SER A 208 6.49 -8.68 -7.24
C SER A 208 7.14 -7.95 -8.41
N THR A 209 8.19 -8.53 -8.99
CA THR A 209 8.90 -7.97 -10.13
C THR A 209 8.40 -8.53 -11.47
N CYS A 210 7.49 -7.84 -12.16
CA CYS A 210 7.00 -8.28 -13.47
C CYS A 210 7.95 -7.88 -14.63
N ARG A 211 9.11 -8.53 -14.74
CA ARG A 211 10.15 -8.21 -15.75
C ARG A 211 9.66 -8.32 -17.19
N ASP A 212 8.84 -9.31 -17.50
CA ASP A 212 8.36 -9.53 -18.88
C ASP A 212 7.42 -8.41 -19.33
N LEU A 213 6.58 -7.92 -18.41
CA LEU A 213 5.71 -6.78 -18.67
C LEU A 213 6.52 -5.51 -18.92
N GLN A 214 7.58 -5.27 -18.15
CA GLN A 214 8.46 -4.12 -18.38
C GLN A 214 9.11 -4.17 -19.76
N LYS A 215 9.62 -5.34 -20.15
CA LYS A 215 10.22 -5.55 -21.47
C LYS A 215 9.21 -5.30 -22.57
N GLU A 216 7.99 -5.82 -22.46
CA GLU A 216 6.97 -5.62 -23.48
C GLU A 216 6.54 -4.15 -23.57
N ILE A 217 6.38 -3.45 -22.44
CA ILE A 217 6.08 -2.01 -22.46
C ILE A 217 7.21 -1.22 -23.13
N SER A 218 8.46 -1.44 -22.70
CA SER A 218 9.62 -0.80 -23.33
C SER A 218 9.79 -1.19 -24.79
N ARG A 219 9.26 -2.35 -25.20
CA ARG A 219 9.34 -2.80 -26.58
C ARG A 219 8.42 -1.99 -27.48
N ARG A 220 7.31 -1.49 -26.94
CA ARG A 220 6.21 -0.86 -27.68
C ARG A 220 6.17 0.65 -27.54
N VAL A 221 6.68 1.20 -26.44
CA VAL A 221 6.62 2.63 -26.11
C VAL A 221 8.03 3.13 -25.85
N ASP A 222 8.32 4.32 -26.36
CA ASP A 222 9.58 5.03 -26.17
C ASP A 222 9.54 5.92 -24.92
N GLU A 223 10.70 6.39 -24.45
CA GLU A 223 10.80 7.19 -23.22
C GLU A 223 10.08 8.54 -23.33
N ASP A 224 9.95 9.08 -24.55
CA ASP A 224 9.20 10.30 -24.87
C ASP A 224 7.67 10.12 -24.87
N GLY A 225 7.16 8.92 -24.61
CA GLY A 225 5.73 8.64 -24.68
C GLY A 225 5.23 8.36 -26.10
N ASN A 226 6.13 8.13 -27.05
CA ASN A 226 5.75 7.77 -28.42
C ASN A 226 5.64 6.25 -28.59
N VAL A 227 4.64 5.79 -29.35
CA VAL A 227 4.55 4.38 -29.74
C VAL A 227 5.64 4.09 -30.78
N ARG A 228 6.45 3.07 -30.54
CA ARG A 228 7.57 2.67 -31.41
C ARG A 228 7.07 1.91 -32.64
N ASP A 229 7.86 1.94 -33.70
CA ASP A 229 7.58 1.21 -34.94
C ASP A 229 7.54 -0.31 -34.76
N SER A 230 8.29 -0.82 -33.77
CA SER A 230 8.24 -2.22 -33.32
C SER A 230 6.88 -2.61 -32.72
N ALA A 231 6.01 -1.64 -32.41
CA ALA A 231 4.67 -1.92 -31.90
C ALA A 231 3.73 -2.48 -32.97
N SER A 232 3.86 -2.04 -34.22
CA SER A 232 3.03 -2.53 -35.31
C SER A 232 3.75 -2.36 -36.64
N LYS A 233 3.82 -3.45 -37.42
CA LYS A 233 4.37 -3.43 -38.78
C LYS A 233 3.62 -2.43 -39.67
N THR A 234 2.31 -2.27 -39.47
CA THR A 234 1.49 -1.32 -40.23
C THR A 234 1.87 0.13 -39.90
N LEU A 235 2.09 0.43 -38.62
CA LEU A 235 2.47 1.77 -38.16
C LEU A 235 3.85 2.18 -38.70
N SER A 236 4.81 1.24 -38.70
CA SER A 236 6.12 1.47 -39.30
C SER A 236 6.04 1.75 -40.80
N LYS A 237 5.23 0.98 -41.56
CA LYS A 237 5.00 1.21 -42.99
C LYS A 237 4.41 2.61 -43.27
N LEU A 238 3.41 3.02 -42.49
CA LEU A 238 2.78 4.33 -42.64
C LEU A 238 3.75 5.48 -42.35
N ARG A 239 4.53 5.39 -41.27
CA ARG A 239 5.56 6.40 -40.96
C ARG A 239 6.65 6.46 -42.03
N ALA A 240 7.07 5.32 -42.58
CA ALA A 240 8.02 5.29 -43.69
C ALA A 240 7.45 6.00 -44.94
N GLN A 241 6.17 5.78 -45.26
CA GLN A 241 5.49 6.47 -46.37
C GLN A 241 5.40 7.97 -46.13
N ILE A 242 5.02 8.40 -44.92
CA ILE A 242 4.99 9.82 -44.53
C ILE A 242 6.38 10.46 -44.71
N GLY A 243 7.43 9.82 -44.20
CA GLY A 243 8.79 10.35 -44.36
C GLY A 243 9.26 10.44 -45.82
N VAL A 244 8.82 9.53 -46.69
CA VAL A 244 9.07 9.63 -48.15
C VAL A 244 8.37 10.85 -48.74
N LEU A 245 7.11 11.10 -48.36
CA LEU A 245 6.33 12.24 -48.84
C LEU A 245 6.91 13.56 -48.32
N GLU A 246 7.27 13.65 -47.05
CA GLU A 246 7.92 14.82 -46.45
C GLU A 246 9.22 15.17 -47.17
N ARG A 247 10.07 14.19 -47.47
CA ARG A 247 11.31 14.42 -48.25
C ARG A 247 11.02 14.93 -49.65
N LYS A 248 9.99 14.40 -50.33
CA LYS A 248 9.57 14.88 -51.65
C LYS A 248 9.10 16.34 -51.57
N VAL A 249 8.23 16.68 -50.62
CA VAL A 249 7.76 18.06 -50.41
C VAL A 249 8.93 19.00 -50.12
N LEU A 250 9.83 18.62 -49.22
CA LEU A 250 11.03 19.40 -48.90
C LEU A 250 11.92 19.64 -50.13
N SER A 251 12.13 18.62 -50.97
CA SER A 251 12.89 18.78 -52.22
C SER A 251 12.20 19.72 -53.22
N GLN A 252 10.88 19.69 -53.31
CA GLN A 252 10.11 20.56 -54.20
C GLN A 252 10.07 22.01 -53.72
N VAL A 253 9.99 22.24 -52.40
CA VAL A 253 10.05 23.58 -51.81
C VAL A 253 11.43 24.19 -51.99
N ARG A 254 12.50 23.40 -51.78
CA ARG A 254 13.88 23.86 -52.00
C ARG A 254 14.19 24.14 -53.47
N GLY A 255 13.69 23.31 -54.39
CA GLY A 255 13.89 23.51 -55.83
C GLY A 255 13.07 24.62 -56.48
N LYS A 256 12.22 25.34 -55.72
CA LYS A 256 11.45 26.51 -56.19
C LYS A 256 11.96 27.85 -55.62
N GLY A 257 13.00 27.81 -54.78
CA GLY A 257 13.62 28.98 -54.17
C GLY A 257 14.90 29.46 -54.86
N GLU A 258 15.31 28.80 -55.93
CA GLU A 258 16.33 29.24 -56.91
C GLU A 258 15.64 29.60 -58.23
#